data_AF-A0A957UHD8-F1
#
_entry.id   AF-A0A957UHD8-F1
#
_cell.length_a   1.000
_cell.length_b   1.000
_cell.length_c   1.000
_cell.angle_alpha   90.00
_cell.angle_beta   90.00
_cell.angle_gamma   90.00
#
_symmetry.space_group_name_H-M   'P 1'
#
loop_
_entity.id
_entity.type
_entity.pdbx_description
1 polymer ?
#
loop_
_entity_poly.entity_id
_entity_poly.type
_entity_poly.pdbx_seq_one_letter_code
_entity_poly.pdbx_strand_id
1 'polypeptide(L)'
;MSAINTAQIQPLPSPPQPGRPRRPFGLKALVVLLVLQALLSIAVGITLVLASSYLPADSGVRAQLFDVPGLSLITYSMLGASRFIVAIGLWRLRRWAWVWMMVQLAVSMVQDIQSYYGGQPLYPSMILNVIVVFYLNQHEVQDLFTLRQRQENV
;
A
#
# COMPACT_ATOMS: atom_id res chain seq x y z
N MET A 1 -61.32 18.37 43.65
CA MET A 1 -60.96 17.38 42.61
C MET A 1 -60.01 18.05 41.64
N SER A 2 -58.71 17.91 41.88
CA SER A 2 -57.66 18.55 41.08
C SER A 2 -57.21 17.58 40.00
N ALA A 3 -57.36 17.96 38.73
CA ALA A 3 -56.93 17.15 37.60
C ALA A 3 -55.41 17.05 37.59
N ILE A 4 -54.89 15.82 37.62
CA ILE A 4 -53.47 15.52 37.39
C ILE A 4 -53.21 15.87 35.93
N ASN A 5 -52.44 16.94 35.71
CA ASN A 5 -52.03 17.37 34.38
C ASN A 5 -51.01 16.35 33.86
N THR A 6 -51.48 15.48 32.97
CA THR A 6 -50.71 14.44 32.31
C THR A 6 -49.59 15.09 31.50
N ALA A 7 -48.41 15.21 32.10
CA ALA A 7 -47.21 15.65 31.43
C ALA A 7 -47.02 14.80 30.15
N GLN A 8 -47.07 15.49 29.01
CA GLN A 8 -46.81 14.94 27.69
C GLN A 8 -45.42 14.28 27.70
N ILE A 9 -45.38 12.94 27.75
CA ILE A 9 -44.15 12.17 27.61
C ILE A 9 -43.73 12.33 26.15
N GLN A 10 -42.92 13.34 25.87
CA GLN A 10 -42.34 13.55 24.56
C GLN A 10 -41.48 12.31 24.24
N PRO A 11 -41.78 11.56 23.18
CA PRO A 11 -40.98 10.40 22.82
C PRO A 11 -39.53 10.85 22.61
N LEU A 12 -38.60 10.17 23.27
CA LEU A 12 -37.18 10.47 23.18
C LEU A 12 -36.78 10.58 21.69
N PRO A 13 -35.99 11.59 21.29
CA PRO A 13 -35.43 11.67 19.96
C PRO A 13 -34.80 10.33 19.61
N SER A 14 -35.18 9.76 18.46
CA SER A 14 -34.57 8.52 17.99
C SER A 14 -33.05 8.71 17.91
N PRO A 15 -32.26 7.75 18.43
CA PRO A 15 -30.81 7.86 18.41
C PRO A 15 -30.37 8.08 16.95
N PRO A 16 -29.40 8.99 16.71
CA PRO A 16 -28.90 9.25 15.37
C PRO A 16 -28.47 7.92 14.74
N GLN A 17 -29.11 7.54 13.64
CA GLN A 17 -28.77 6.31 12.94
C GLN A 17 -27.30 6.41 12.51
N PRO A 18 -26.45 5.41 12.83
CA PRO A 18 -25.06 5.41 12.38
C PRO A 18 -25.07 5.45 10.84
N GLY A 19 -24.62 6.56 10.28
CA GLY A 19 -24.52 6.76 8.84
C GLY A 19 -23.72 5.64 8.20
N ARG A 20 -24.14 5.18 7.02
CA ARG A 20 -23.46 4.10 6.29
C ARG A 20 -21.95 4.37 6.20
N PRO A 21 -21.09 3.40 6.52
CA PRO A 21 -19.64 3.59 6.43
C PRO A 21 -19.28 3.86 4.97
N ARG A 22 -18.98 5.12 4.65
CA ARG A 22 -18.45 5.49 3.34
C ARG A 22 -17.08 4.85 3.21
N ARG A 23 -16.88 4.05 2.16
CA ARG A 23 -15.56 3.50 1.84
C ARG A 23 -14.60 4.67 1.72
N PRO A 24 -13.56 4.73 2.56
CA PRO A 24 -12.72 5.91 2.69
C PRO A 24 -12.04 6.22 1.36
N PHE A 25 -11.81 7.49 1.12
CA PHE A 25 -11.03 7.92 -0.04
C PHE A 25 -9.60 7.35 0.00
N GLY A 26 -9.00 7.27 1.21
CA GLY A 26 -7.64 6.74 1.42
C GLY A 26 -7.41 5.32 0.91
N LEU A 27 -8.37 4.40 1.05
CA LEU A 27 -8.21 3.03 0.54
C LEU A 27 -8.13 3.00 -0.98
N LYS A 28 -8.94 3.82 -1.67
CA LYS A 28 -8.92 3.91 -3.13
C LYS A 28 -7.60 4.47 -3.62
N ALA A 29 -7.09 5.51 -2.95
CA ALA A 29 -5.79 6.10 -3.24
C ALA A 29 -4.66 5.07 -3.07
N LEU A 30 -4.65 4.30 -1.97
CA LEU A 30 -3.66 3.25 -1.75
C LEU A 30 -3.69 2.16 -2.82
N VAL A 31 -4.88 1.70 -3.22
CA VAL A 31 -5.00 0.71 -4.31
C VAL A 31 -4.43 1.25 -5.61
N VAL A 32 -4.75 2.50 -5.97
CA VAL A 32 -4.21 3.15 -7.18
C VAL A 32 -2.68 3.28 -7.09
N LEU A 33 -2.14 3.68 -5.95
CA LEU A 33 -0.69 3.79 -5.76
C LEU A 33 0.00 2.43 -5.84
N LEU A 34 -0.56 1.37 -5.25
CA LEU A 34 -0.03 0.01 -5.34
C LEU A 34 0.02 -0.49 -6.79
N VAL A 35 -1.03 -0.21 -7.56
CA VAL A 35 -1.06 -0.55 -9.00
C VAL A 35 0.03 0.22 -9.75
N LEU A 36 0.17 1.52 -9.50
CA LEU A 36 1.19 2.35 -10.14
C LEU A 36 2.61 1.87 -9.79
N GLN A 37 2.86 1.51 -8.53
CA GLN A 37 4.14 0.93 -8.11
C GLN A 37 4.42 -0.43 -8.75
N ALA A 38 3.39 -1.27 -8.91
CA ALA A 38 3.54 -2.55 -9.60
C ALA A 38 3.94 -2.34 -11.07
N LEU A 39 3.30 -1.39 -11.76
CA LEU A 39 3.63 -1.04 -13.15
C LEU A 39 5.06 -0.52 -13.29
N LEU A 40 5.47 0.41 -12.42
CA LEU A 40 6.84 0.94 -12.43
C LEU A 40 7.88 -0.15 -12.17
N SER A 41 7.60 -1.07 -11.24
CA SER A 41 8.51 -2.17 -10.93
C SER A 41 8.67 -3.12 -12.11
N ILE A 42 7.57 -3.40 -12.83
CA ILE A 42 7.61 -4.17 -14.07
C ILE A 42 8.42 -3.43 -15.14
N ALA A 43 8.17 -2.13 -15.33
CA ALA A 43 8.90 -1.32 -16.30
C ALA A 43 10.41 -1.32 -16.04
N VAL A 44 10.82 -1.09 -14.78
CA VAL A 44 12.22 -1.15 -14.36
C VAL A 44 12.82 -2.54 -14.62
N GLY A 45 12.10 -3.60 -14.26
CA GLY A 45 12.53 -4.99 -14.53
C GLY A 45 12.74 -5.25 -16.02
N ILE A 46 11.84 -4.76 -16.88
CA ILE A 46 11.98 -4.85 -18.35
C ILE A 46 13.20 -4.06 -18.83
N THR A 47 13.38 -2.81 -18.39
CA THR A 47 14.52 -1.98 -18.78
C THR A 47 15.84 -2.63 -18.40
N LEU A 48 15.94 -3.25 -17.22
CA LEU A 48 17.14 -3.97 -16.77
C LEU A 48 17.43 -5.19 -17.66
N VAL A 49 16.42 -5.98 -18.00
CA VAL A 49 16.59 -7.14 -18.91
C VAL A 49 17.05 -6.68 -20.28
N LEU A 50 16.42 -5.66 -20.85
CA LEU A 50 16.82 -5.12 -22.13
C LEU A 50 18.26 -4.57 -22.07
N ALA A 51 18.60 -3.77 -21.06
CA ALA A 51 19.96 -3.25 -20.87
C ALA A 51 21.00 -4.38 -20.76
N SER A 52 20.67 -5.48 -20.09
CA SER A 52 21.58 -6.64 -19.96
C SER A 52 21.87 -7.35 -21.27
N SER A 53 20.93 -7.29 -22.22
CA SER A 53 21.10 -7.91 -23.55
C SER A 53 22.13 -7.18 -24.42
N TYR A 54 22.36 -5.89 -24.13
CA TYR A 54 23.38 -5.07 -24.81
C TYR A 54 24.75 -5.12 -24.11
N LEU A 55 24.83 -5.68 -22.90
CA LEU A 55 26.08 -5.81 -22.16
C LEU A 55 26.75 -7.17 -22.45
N PRO A 56 28.06 -7.18 -22.80
CA PRO A 56 28.83 -8.41 -22.96
C PRO A 56 28.72 -9.31 -21.72
N ALA A 57 28.60 -10.62 -21.92
CA ALA A 57 28.37 -11.58 -20.83
C ALA A 57 29.52 -11.66 -19.81
N ASP A 58 30.70 -11.26 -20.26
CA ASP A 58 31.98 -11.16 -19.56
C ASP A 58 32.23 -9.78 -18.93
N SER A 59 31.35 -8.80 -19.17
CA SER A 59 31.48 -7.49 -18.53
C SER A 59 31.22 -7.61 -17.02
N GLY A 60 32.20 -7.20 -16.21
CA GLY A 60 32.05 -7.13 -14.75
C GLY A 60 30.88 -6.25 -14.29
N VAL A 61 30.40 -5.36 -15.17
CA VAL A 61 29.18 -4.56 -14.99
C VAL A 61 27.93 -5.43 -15.01
N ARG A 62 27.85 -6.42 -15.91
CA ARG A 62 26.73 -7.38 -15.93
C ARG A 62 26.75 -8.30 -14.72
N ALA A 63 27.93 -8.68 -14.23
CA ALA A 63 28.04 -9.36 -12.94
C ALA A 63 27.52 -8.44 -11.82
N GLN A 64 28.02 -7.21 -11.68
CA GLN A 64 27.56 -6.30 -10.63
C GLN A 64 26.06 -5.97 -10.67
N LEU A 65 25.45 -5.82 -11.85
CA LEU A 65 24.01 -5.56 -11.97
C LEU A 65 23.13 -6.76 -11.58
N PHE A 66 23.64 -7.99 -11.71
CA PHE A 66 22.89 -9.22 -11.43
C PHE A 66 23.36 -9.98 -10.17
N ASP A 67 24.52 -9.62 -9.60
CA ASP A 67 25.13 -10.19 -8.40
C ASP A 67 24.73 -9.42 -7.13
N VAL A 68 24.02 -8.29 -7.26
CA VAL A 68 23.27 -7.77 -6.11
C VAL A 68 22.14 -8.76 -5.84
N PRO A 69 22.09 -9.41 -4.66
CA PRO A 69 21.06 -10.39 -4.34
C PRO A 69 19.71 -9.66 -4.22
N GLY A 70 18.98 -9.55 -5.33
CA GLY A 70 17.69 -8.85 -5.38
C GLY A 70 17.28 -8.20 -6.71
N LEU A 71 18.16 -8.12 -7.71
CA LEU A 71 17.90 -7.38 -8.97
C LEU A 71 17.54 -8.26 -10.19
N SER A 72 17.29 -9.56 -9.98
CA SER A 72 16.88 -10.45 -11.09
C SER A 72 15.45 -10.12 -11.57
N LEU A 73 15.16 -10.34 -12.86
CA LEU A 73 13.80 -10.24 -13.43
C LEU A 73 12.78 -11.03 -12.59
N ILE A 74 13.21 -12.18 -12.07
CA ILE A 74 12.42 -13.05 -11.19
C ILE A 74 12.06 -12.29 -9.90
N THR A 75 13.02 -11.59 -9.29
CA THR A 75 12.79 -10.81 -8.07
C THR A 75 11.78 -9.68 -8.30
N TYR A 76 11.95 -8.86 -9.35
CA TYR A 76 10.98 -7.79 -9.66
C TYR A 76 9.59 -8.32 -10.01
N SER A 77 9.53 -9.44 -10.73
CA SER A 77 8.27 -10.09 -11.08
C SER A 77 7.57 -10.66 -9.84
N MET A 78 8.31 -11.30 -8.94
CA MET A 78 7.79 -11.77 -7.65
C MET A 78 7.33 -10.62 -6.77
N LEU A 79 8.07 -9.51 -6.74
CA LEU A 79 7.71 -8.33 -5.97
C LEU A 79 6.43 -7.69 -6.54
N GLY A 80 6.32 -7.57 -7.87
CA GLY A 80 5.10 -7.15 -8.56
C GLY A 80 3.89 -8.06 -8.26
N ALA A 81 4.06 -9.38 -8.33
CA ALA A 81 3.01 -10.34 -8.01
C ALA A 81 2.58 -10.23 -6.53
N SER A 82 3.54 -10.08 -5.62
CA SER A 82 3.24 -9.91 -4.19
C SER A 82 2.48 -8.60 -3.91
N ARG A 83 2.78 -7.51 -4.63
CA ARG A 83 2.00 -6.25 -4.55
C ARG A 83 0.56 -6.44 -5.03
N PHE A 84 0.34 -7.22 -6.07
CA PHE A 84 -1.01 -7.58 -6.52
C PHE A 84 -1.80 -8.37 -5.45
N ILE A 85 -1.16 -9.36 -4.82
CA ILE A 85 -1.76 -10.13 -3.73
C ILE A 85 -2.13 -9.21 -2.56
N VAL A 86 -1.24 -8.28 -2.20
CA VAL A 86 -1.48 -7.27 -1.18
C VAL A 86 -2.63 -6.34 -1.58
N ALA A 87 -2.69 -5.88 -2.82
CA ALA A 87 -3.78 -5.05 -3.33
C ALA A 87 -5.14 -5.76 -3.23
N ILE A 88 -5.22 -7.05 -3.58
CA ILE A 88 -6.45 -7.85 -3.40
C ILE A 88 -6.79 -7.99 -1.91
N GLY A 89 -5.78 -8.20 -1.06
CA GLY A 89 -5.94 -8.27 0.39
C GLY A 89 -6.47 -6.95 0.99
N LEU A 90 -5.97 -5.81 0.51
CA LEU A 90 -6.44 -4.47 0.87
C LEU A 90 -7.86 -4.20 0.37
N TRP A 91 -8.19 -4.64 -0.85
CA TRP A 91 -9.56 -4.56 -1.37
C TRP A 91 -10.53 -5.30 -0.45
N ARG A 92 -10.10 -6.47 0.07
CA ARG A 92 -10.87 -7.26 1.05
C ARG A 92 -10.75 -6.76 2.49
N LEU A 93 -10.07 -5.62 2.74
CA LEU A 93 -9.85 -5.05 4.07
C LEU A 93 -9.22 -6.05 5.04
N ARG A 94 -8.33 -6.94 4.56
CA ARG A 94 -7.70 -7.96 5.41
C ARG A 94 -6.49 -7.40 6.16
N ARG A 95 -6.38 -7.74 7.44
CA ARG A 95 -5.32 -7.28 8.34
C ARG A 95 -3.91 -7.63 7.87
N TRP A 96 -3.71 -8.84 7.35
CA TRP A 96 -2.38 -9.25 6.86
C TRP A 96 -1.91 -8.37 5.69
N ALA A 97 -2.82 -7.93 4.81
CA ALA A 97 -2.47 -7.14 3.64
C ALA A 97 -1.88 -5.78 4.03
N TRP A 98 -2.38 -5.17 5.09
CA TRP A 98 -1.84 -3.92 5.63
C TRP A 98 -0.40 -4.07 6.12
N VAL A 99 -0.13 -5.12 6.90
CA VAL A 99 1.23 -5.40 7.40
C VAL A 99 2.18 -5.69 6.25
N TRP A 100 1.75 -6.49 5.27
CA TRP A 100 2.55 -6.79 4.09
C TRP A 100 2.82 -5.54 3.23
N MET A 101 1.85 -4.63 3.12
CA MET A 101 2.05 -3.35 2.44
C MET A 101 3.12 -2.50 3.13
N MET A 102 3.08 -2.41 4.46
CA MET A 102 4.12 -1.71 5.24
C MET A 102 5.50 -2.30 5.01
N VAL A 103 5.63 -3.62 5.04
CA VAL A 103 6.90 -4.31 4.81
C VAL A 103 7.41 -4.08 3.39
N GLN A 104 6.54 -4.18 2.38
CA GLN A 104 6.91 -3.93 0.98
C GLN A 104 7.36 -2.48 0.75
N LEU A 105 6.72 -1.53 1.42
CA LEU A 105 7.10 -0.13 1.35
C LEU A 105 8.50 0.11 1.93
N ALA A 106 8.78 -0.47 3.10
CA ALA A 106 10.10 -0.38 3.72
C ALA A 106 11.19 -1.00 2.82
N VAL A 107 10.95 -2.18 2.24
CA VAL A 107 11.87 -2.81 1.30
C VAL A 107 12.10 -1.94 0.05
N SER A 108 11.03 -1.37 -0.50
CA SER A 108 11.12 -0.50 -1.69
C SER A 108 11.95 0.76 -1.41
N MET A 109 11.81 1.35 -0.23
CA MET A 109 12.62 2.51 0.17
C MET A 109 14.11 2.15 0.33
N VAL A 110 14.43 0.98 0.90
CA VAL A 110 15.83 0.53 0.99
C VAL A 110 16.44 0.35 -0.40
N GLN A 111 15.69 -0.23 -1.34
CA GLN A 111 16.12 -0.38 -2.73
C GLN A 111 16.38 0.97 -3.39
N ASP A 112 15.45 1.93 -3.23
CA ASP A 112 15.63 3.27 -3.77
C ASP A 112 16.92 3.93 -3.24
N ILE A 113 17.20 3.80 -1.94
CA ILE A 113 18.43 4.33 -1.33
C ILE A 113 19.67 3.65 -1.93
N GLN A 114 19.66 2.33 -2.09
CA GLN A 114 20.76 1.61 -2.75
C GLN A 114 20.98 2.10 -4.18
N SER A 115 19.91 2.26 -4.96
CA SER A 115 19.97 2.77 -6.33
C SER A 115 20.50 4.20 -6.41
N TYR A 116 20.16 5.06 -5.44
CA TYR A 116 20.70 6.40 -5.33
C TYR A 116 22.22 6.41 -5.12
N TYR A 117 22.72 5.60 -4.18
CA TYR A 117 24.18 5.47 -3.95
C TYR A 117 24.91 4.76 -5.11
N GLY A 118 24.22 3.90 -5.86
CA GLY A 118 24.73 3.25 -7.07
C GLY A 118 24.79 4.16 -8.30
N GLY A 119 24.43 5.44 -8.18
CA GLY A 119 24.46 6.40 -9.29
C GLY A 119 23.30 6.26 -10.29
N GLN A 120 22.30 5.42 -10.00
CA GLN A 120 21.09 5.25 -10.81
C GLN A 120 19.83 5.58 -10.00
N PRO A 121 19.65 6.85 -9.58
CA PRO A 121 18.54 7.23 -8.73
C PRO A 121 17.18 7.08 -9.43
N LEU A 122 16.30 6.29 -8.83
CA LEU A 122 14.92 6.08 -9.28
C LEU A 122 13.97 7.12 -8.64
N TYR A 123 14.15 8.39 -8.98
CA TYR A 123 13.37 9.50 -8.40
C TYR A 123 11.83 9.30 -8.46
N PRO A 124 11.23 8.75 -9.53
CA PRO A 124 9.78 8.50 -9.55
C PRO A 124 9.33 7.48 -8.51
N SER A 125 10.13 6.43 -8.26
CA SER A 125 9.86 5.42 -7.24
C SER A 125 9.93 6.03 -5.84
N MET A 126 10.98 6.82 -5.59
CA MET A 126 11.17 7.53 -4.32
C MET A 126 10.00 8.44 -3.95
N ILE A 127 9.57 9.30 -4.90
CA ILE A 127 8.44 10.21 -4.68
C ILE A 127 7.17 9.42 -4.38
N LEU A 128 6.91 8.34 -5.12
CA LEU A 128 5.76 7.50 -4.85
C LEU A 128 5.82 6.85 -3.49
N ASN A 129 6.98 6.34 -3.07
CA ASN A 129 7.14 5.76 -1.73
C ASN A 129 6.82 6.78 -0.63
N VAL A 130 7.25 8.04 -0.79
CA VAL A 130 6.89 9.12 0.15
C VAL A 130 5.38 9.37 0.18
N ILE A 131 4.72 9.42 -0.98
CA ILE A 131 3.27 9.60 -1.06
C ILE A 131 2.53 8.41 -0.43
N VAL A 132 2.99 7.17 -0.68
CA VAL A 132 2.42 5.98 -0.03
C VAL A 132 2.55 6.09 1.48
N VAL A 133 3.73 6.40 2.03
CA VAL A 133 3.93 6.56 3.48
C VAL A 133 2.95 7.58 4.05
N PHE A 134 2.80 8.73 3.39
CA PHE A 134 1.92 9.78 3.85
C PHE A 134 0.45 9.34 3.88
N TYR A 135 -0.02 8.69 2.81
CA TYR A 135 -1.39 8.17 2.75
C TYR A 135 -1.64 7.04 3.74
N LEU A 136 -0.64 6.18 3.94
CA LEU A 136 -0.72 5.04 4.84
C LEU A 136 -0.73 5.51 6.31
N ASN A 137 -0.10 6.65 6.60
CA ASN A 137 -0.13 7.29 7.90
C ASN A 137 -1.37 8.18 8.16
N GLN A 138 -2.34 8.26 7.22
CA GLN A 138 -3.57 9.00 7.47
C GLN A 138 -4.48 8.25 8.46
N HIS A 139 -4.99 8.99 9.45
CA HIS A 139 -5.86 8.47 10.51
C HIS A 139 -7.09 7.72 9.98
N GLU A 140 -7.71 8.22 8.90
CA GLU A 140 -8.88 7.60 8.28
C GLU A 140 -8.63 6.15 7.82
N VAL A 141 -7.41 5.84 7.38
CA VAL A 141 -7.04 4.50 6.93
C VAL A 141 -6.76 3.60 8.14
N GLN A 142 -6.02 4.12 9.14
CA GLN A 142 -5.73 3.39 10.37
C GLN A 142 -6.99 3.04 11.15
N ASP A 143 -7.95 3.96 11.22
CA ASP A 143 -9.21 3.78 11.95
C ASP A 143 -10.02 2.62 11.36
N LEU A 144 -10.02 2.42 10.04
CA LEU A 144 -10.79 1.33 9.43
C LEU A 144 -10.19 -0.06 9.67
N PHE A 145 -8.87 -0.17 9.65
CA PHE A 145 -8.22 -1.42 10.02
C PHE A 145 -8.39 -1.71 11.51
N THR A 146 -8.36 -0.68 12.37
CA THR A 146 -8.56 -0.81 13.82
C THR A 146 -10.01 -1.16 14.17
N LEU A 147 -11.00 -0.54 13.52
CA LEU A 147 -12.42 -0.83 13.71
C LEU A 147 -12.77 -2.26 13.31
N ARG A 148 -12.22 -2.76 12.19
CA ARG A 148 -12.42 -4.16 11.79
C ARG A 148 -11.69 -5.14 12.71
N GLN A 149 -10.50 -4.79 13.21
CA GLN A 149 -9.77 -5.59 14.20
C GLN A 149 -10.58 -5.84 15.49
N ARG A 150 -11.46 -4.92 15.86
CA ARG A 150 -12.34 -5.09 17.02
C ARG A 150 -13.50 -6.05 16.76
N GLN A 151 -13.94 -6.20 15.50
CA GLN A 151 -15.05 -7.07 15.12
C GLN A 151 -14.64 -8.53 14.88
N GLU A 152 -13.39 -8.80 14.55
CA GLU A 152 -12.89 -10.18 14.37
C GLU A 152 -12.51 -10.87 15.69
N ASN A 153 -12.43 -10.13 16.80
CA ASN A 153 -12.07 -10.62 18.14
C ASN A 153 -13.28 -10.71 19.09
N VAL A 154 -14.50 -10.64 18.57
CA VAL A 154 -15.77 -10.82 19.30
C VAL A 154 -16.50 -12.01 18.68
#